data_AF-A0AAD8J1V9-F1
#
_entry.id   AF-A0AAD8J1V9-F1
#
_cell.length_a   1.000
_cell.length_b   1.000
_cell.length_c   1.000
_cell.angle_alpha   90.00
_cell.angle_beta   90.00
_cell.angle_gamma   90.00
#
_symmetry.space_group_name_H-M   'P 1'
#
loop_
_entity.id
_entity.type
_entity.pdbx_description
1 polymer ?
#
loop_
_entity_poly.entity_id
_entity_poly.type
_entity_poly.pdbx_seq_one_letter_code
_entity_poly.pdbx_strand_id
1 'polypeptide(L)'
;MEDGTIKNCTTFVALTALVWRARTKSLRMKPDQQIKLLFAADGRSKLINPPFPKGYFGNGIVLACSVTTAGDLVNKPLSYAVQLVQNAIKMVNEEFIRSAIEYREVDKEKPSLSGTFMITAWTRLAFNKTDFGWGEPTQSGCVTLPEKEVALFLAGSGNGTTALLGLPVNAMKSVNGGIWY
;
A
#
# COMPACT_ATOMS: atom_id res chain seq x y z
N MET A 1 -3.91 -19.29 -4.39
CA MET A 1 -2.70 -19.09 -5.22
C MET A 1 -2.22 -20.46 -5.70
N GLU A 2 -1.39 -20.53 -6.74
CA GLU A 2 -0.95 -21.81 -7.35
C GLU A 2 -0.32 -22.79 -6.33
N ASP A 3 0.24 -22.27 -5.25
CA ASP A 3 0.89 -23.04 -4.18
C ASP A 3 -0.06 -23.50 -3.05
N GLY A 4 -1.36 -23.17 -3.12
CA GLY A 4 -2.37 -23.61 -2.14
C GLY A 4 -2.30 -22.96 -0.74
N THR A 5 -1.28 -22.15 -0.45
CA THR A 5 -1.02 -21.58 0.89
C THR A 5 -2.04 -20.52 1.30
N ILE A 6 -2.51 -19.69 0.35
CA ILE A 6 -3.45 -18.60 0.61
C ILE A 6 -4.87 -19.00 0.16
N LYS A 7 -5.78 -19.14 1.13
CA LYS A 7 -7.19 -19.49 0.90
C LYS A 7 -8.01 -18.33 0.32
N ASN A 8 -7.84 -17.11 0.85
CA ASN A 8 -8.58 -15.91 0.44
C ASN A 8 -7.63 -14.71 0.38
N CYS A 9 -7.77 -13.86 -0.65
CA CYS A 9 -6.97 -12.66 -0.84
C CYS A 9 -7.82 -11.55 -1.48
N THR A 10 -7.71 -10.32 -0.99
CA THR A 10 -8.37 -9.17 -1.62
C THR A 10 -7.52 -8.63 -2.77
N THR A 11 -8.14 -7.95 -3.74
CA THR A 11 -7.41 -7.28 -4.84
C THR A 11 -6.32 -6.36 -4.32
N PHE A 12 -6.60 -5.59 -3.26
CA PHE A 12 -5.60 -4.72 -2.63
C PHE A 12 -4.38 -5.50 -2.14
N VAL A 13 -4.58 -6.62 -1.44
CA VAL A 13 -3.49 -7.44 -0.90
C VAL A 13 -2.67 -8.05 -2.03
N ALA A 14 -3.33 -8.65 -3.02
CA ALA A 14 -2.65 -9.28 -4.16
C ALA A 14 -1.84 -8.26 -4.96
N LEU A 15 -2.44 -7.10 -5.27
CA LEU A 15 -1.79 -6.04 -6.03
C LEU A 15 -0.63 -5.41 -5.26
N THR A 16 -0.80 -5.17 -3.97
CA THR A 16 0.27 -4.65 -3.08
C THR A 16 1.47 -5.59 -3.08
N ALA A 17 1.24 -6.89 -2.88
CA ALA A 17 2.28 -7.91 -2.88
C ALA A 17 3.02 -7.97 -4.23
N LEU A 18 2.25 -7.97 -5.33
CA LEU A 18 2.78 -8.01 -6.70
C LEU A 18 3.66 -6.78 -7.00
N VAL A 19 3.15 -5.58 -6.72
CA VAL A 19 3.85 -4.32 -6.98
C VAL A 19 5.11 -4.21 -6.10
N TRP A 20 5.03 -4.61 -4.83
CA TRP A 20 6.19 -4.57 -3.93
C TRP A 20 7.31 -5.51 -4.39
N ARG A 21 6.95 -6.74 -4.80
CA ARG A 21 7.89 -7.72 -5.37
C ARG A 21 8.50 -7.21 -6.68
N ALA A 22 7.67 -6.77 -7.62
CA ALA A 22 8.11 -6.29 -8.93
C ALA A 22 9.02 -5.06 -8.83
N ARG A 23 8.67 -4.09 -7.97
CA ARG A 23 9.52 -2.93 -7.69
C ARG A 23 10.89 -3.35 -7.16
N THR A 24 10.91 -4.18 -6.13
CA THR A 24 12.15 -4.67 -5.51
C THR A 24 13.04 -5.38 -6.53
N LYS A 25 12.47 -6.26 -7.35
CA LYS A 25 13.17 -6.97 -8.43
C LYS A 25 13.70 -5.99 -9.49
N SER A 26 12.91 -5.01 -9.91
CA SER A 26 13.29 -4.01 -10.93
C SER A 26 14.42 -3.08 -10.49
N LEU A 27 14.49 -2.78 -9.19
CA LEU A 27 15.53 -1.92 -8.60
C LEU A 27 16.83 -2.69 -8.31
N ARG A 28 16.85 -4.01 -8.52
CA ARG A 28 18.02 -4.88 -8.29
C ARG A 28 18.63 -4.66 -6.90
N MET A 29 17.76 -4.56 -5.89
CA MET A 29 18.18 -4.37 -4.50
C MET A 29 19.05 -5.55 -4.04
N LYS A 30 19.99 -5.28 -3.13
CA LYS A 30 20.88 -6.32 -2.61
C LYS A 30 20.06 -7.38 -1.86
N PRO A 31 20.28 -8.69 -2.05
CA PRO A 31 19.44 -9.73 -1.45
C PRO A 31 19.30 -9.66 0.07
N ASP A 32 20.36 -9.25 0.76
CA ASP A 32 20.46 -9.10 2.20
C ASP A 32 19.89 -7.77 2.73
N GLN A 33 19.63 -6.80 1.84
CA GLN A 33 19.08 -5.51 2.23
C GLN A 33 17.68 -5.67 2.82
N GLN A 34 17.48 -5.16 4.04
CA GLN A 34 16.16 -5.02 4.61
C GLN A 34 15.34 -3.97 3.86
N ILE A 35 14.09 -4.31 3.57
CA ILE A 35 13.12 -3.46 2.89
C ILE A 35 11.82 -3.42 3.68
N LYS A 36 11.14 -2.28 3.60
CA LYS A 36 9.92 -2.00 4.35
C LYS A 36 8.79 -1.68 3.38
N LEU A 37 7.63 -2.26 3.61
CA LEU A 37 6.38 -1.87 2.99
C LEU A 37 5.55 -1.11 4.01
N LEU A 38 5.15 0.10 3.66
CA LEU A 38 4.16 0.89 4.40
C LEU A 38 2.90 1.02 3.56
N PHE A 39 1.73 0.93 4.18
CA PHE A 39 0.50 1.34 3.50
C PHE A 39 -0.50 1.96 4.44
N ALA A 40 -1.26 2.91 3.89
CA ALA A 40 -2.31 3.61 4.62
C ALA A 40 -3.48 2.66 4.93
N ALA A 41 -3.82 2.54 6.21
CA ALA A 41 -4.98 1.82 6.71
C ALA A 41 -5.95 2.80 7.39
N ASP A 42 -7.24 2.69 7.06
CA ASP A 42 -8.28 3.47 7.73
C ASP A 42 -8.54 2.89 9.12
N GLY A 43 -8.12 3.61 10.15
CA GLY A 43 -8.28 3.25 11.55
C GLY A 43 -9.63 3.68 12.13
N ARG A 44 -10.46 4.43 11.40
CA ARG A 44 -11.69 5.00 11.95
C ARG A 44 -12.67 3.95 12.47
N SER A 45 -12.81 2.84 11.75
CA SER A 45 -13.68 1.74 12.17
C SER A 45 -13.03 0.80 13.19
N LYS A 46 -11.76 1.03 13.57
CA LYS A 46 -10.97 0.16 14.44
C LYS A 46 -10.89 0.68 15.86
N LEU A 47 -11.09 1.97 16.09
CA LEU A 47 -11.21 2.56 17.43
C LEU A 47 -12.67 2.46 17.88
N ILE A 48 -12.92 1.70 18.94
CA ILE A 48 -14.27 1.44 19.44
C ILE A 48 -14.54 2.19 20.76
N ASN A 49 -13.51 2.51 21.56
CA ASN A 49 -13.71 3.10 22.89
C ASN A 49 -12.79 4.30 23.25
N PRO A 50 -13.17 5.56 22.98
CA PRO A 50 -14.40 5.97 22.31
C PRO A 50 -14.27 5.82 20.78
N PRO A 51 -15.39 5.60 20.07
CA PRO A 51 -15.37 5.59 18.62
C PRO A 51 -15.24 7.01 18.08
N PHE A 52 -14.83 7.14 16.81
CA PHE A 52 -14.87 8.44 16.15
C PHE A 52 -16.31 8.97 16.05
N PRO A 53 -16.52 10.30 16.23
CA PRO A 53 -17.81 10.91 15.99
C PRO A 53 -18.32 10.65 14.57
N LYS A 54 -19.64 10.52 14.42
CA LYS A 54 -20.26 10.48 13.09
C LYS A 54 -19.92 11.76 12.33
N GLY A 55 -19.41 11.62 11.11
CA GLY A 55 -18.99 12.76 10.30
C GLY A 55 -17.62 13.34 10.69
N TYR A 56 -16.80 12.60 11.46
CA TYR A 56 -15.44 13.03 11.81
C TYR A 56 -14.64 13.50 10.59
N PHE A 57 -14.29 14.78 10.59
CA PHE A 57 -13.58 15.47 9.51
C PHE A 57 -12.12 15.73 9.93
N GLY A 58 -11.34 14.66 9.98
CA GLY A 58 -9.93 14.71 10.32
C GLY A 58 -9.17 13.49 9.82
N ASN A 59 -7.87 13.41 10.11
CA ASN A 59 -7.05 12.26 9.75
C ASN A 59 -7.32 11.09 10.71
N GLY A 60 -7.70 9.94 10.16
CA GLY A 60 -7.88 8.68 10.91
C GLY A 60 -7.09 7.54 10.28
N ILE A 61 -6.01 7.87 9.58
CA ILE A 61 -5.16 6.90 8.87
C ILE A 61 -3.98 6.54 9.77
N VAL A 62 -3.68 5.25 9.83
CA VAL A 62 -2.44 4.72 10.40
C VAL A 62 -1.64 4.01 9.31
N LEU A 63 -0.32 3.91 9.50
CA LEU A 63 0.55 3.18 8.58
C LEU A 63 0.74 1.75 9.09
N ALA A 64 0.20 0.79 8.37
CA ALA A 64 0.58 -0.60 8.53
C ALA A 64 2.01 -0.78 7.99
N CYS A 65 2.79 -1.65 8.64
CA CYS A 65 4.18 -1.90 8.29
C CYS A 65 4.44 -3.39 8.13
N SER A 66 5.19 -3.73 7.09
CA SER A 66 5.77 -5.07 6.90
C SER A 66 7.24 -4.94 6.54
N VAL A 67 8.08 -5.85 7.08
CA VAL A 67 9.54 -5.83 6.87
C VAL A 67 9.98 -7.22 6.42
N THR A 68 10.88 -7.27 5.44
CA THR A 68 11.53 -8.49 4.96
C THR A 68 12.86 -8.13 4.29
N THR A 69 13.59 -9.11 3.74
CA THR A 69 14.76 -8.87 2.90
C THR A 69 14.36 -8.83 1.43
N ALA A 70 15.11 -8.10 0.60
CA ALA A 70 14.85 -8.05 -0.83
C ALA A 70 14.96 -9.44 -1.49
N GLY A 71 15.91 -10.27 -1.04
CA GLY A 71 16.09 -11.63 -1.51
C GLY A 71 14.88 -12.51 -1.20
N ASP A 72 14.38 -12.47 0.03
CA ASP A 72 13.20 -13.24 0.42
C ASP A 72 11.96 -12.83 -0.37
N LEU A 73 11.73 -11.52 -0.51
CA LEU A 73 10.57 -11.01 -1.23
C LEU A 73 10.56 -11.43 -2.71
N VAL A 74 11.73 -11.44 -3.36
CA VAL A 74 11.85 -11.73 -4.79
C VAL A 74 11.87 -13.23 -5.07
N ASN A 75 12.59 -14.01 -4.26
CA ASN A 75 12.87 -15.42 -4.52
C ASN A 75 11.82 -16.38 -3.95
N LYS A 76 11.08 -15.98 -2.91
CA LYS A 76 9.96 -16.79 -2.39
C LYS A 76 8.72 -16.64 -3.29
N PRO A 77 7.77 -17.59 -3.23
CA PRO A 77 6.51 -17.50 -3.97
C PRO A 77 5.74 -16.22 -3.61
N LEU A 78 4.90 -15.72 -4.53
CA LEU A 78 4.10 -14.51 -4.32
C LEU A 78 3.20 -14.61 -3.06
N SER A 79 2.79 -15.81 -2.69
CA SER A 79 2.04 -16.09 -1.46
C SER A 79 2.76 -15.63 -0.20
N TYR A 80 4.10 -15.66 -0.16
CA TYR A 80 4.90 -15.13 0.93
C TYR A 80 4.68 -13.62 1.08
N ALA A 81 4.78 -12.85 -0.02
CA ALA A 81 4.52 -11.42 -0.03
C ALA A 81 3.06 -11.10 0.35
N VAL A 82 2.12 -11.90 -0.13
CA VAL A 82 0.69 -11.79 0.25
C VAL A 82 0.50 -12.00 1.75
N GLN A 83 1.12 -13.02 2.33
CA GLN A 83 1.03 -13.31 3.76
C GLN A 83 1.59 -12.16 4.60
N LEU A 84 2.72 -11.58 4.18
CA LEU A 84 3.32 -10.40 4.82
C LEU A 84 2.34 -9.21 4.85
N VAL A 85 1.66 -8.93 3.73
CA VAL A 85 0.68 -7.85 3.64
C VAL A 85 -0.56 -8.16 4.50
N GLN A 86 -1.08 -9.39 4.46
CA GLN A 86 -2.22 -9.78 5.28
C GLN A 86 -1.92 -9.69 6.77
N ASN A 87 -0.73 -10.11 7.21
CA ASN A 87 -0.31 -10.01 8.59
C ASN A 87 -0.20 -8.55 9.03
N ALA A 88 0.40 -7.69 8.19
CA ALA A 88 0.49 -6.26 8.46
C ALA A 88 -0.90 -5.60 8.59
N ILE A 89 -1.89 -5.98 7.76
CA ILE A 89 -3.27 -5.52 7.89
C ILE A 89 -3.90 -6.00 9.21
N LYS A 90 -3.73 -7.28 9.55
CA LYS A 90 -4.30 -7.88 10.76
C LYS A 90 -3.76 -7.26 12.05
N MET A 91 -2.49 -6.83 12.02
CA MET A 91 -1.87 -6.13 13.15
C MET A 91 -2.50 -4.76 13.44
N VAL A 92 -3.18 -4.13 12.47
CA VAL A 92 -3.86 -2.85 12.69
C VAL A 92 -5.19 -3.07 13.41
N ASN A 93 -5.09 -3.22 14.73
CA ASN A 93 -6.21 -3.28 15.68
C ASN A 93 -6.24 -2.03 16.58
N GLU A 94 -7.20 -1.99 17.49
CA GLU A 94 -7.38 -0.88 18.41
C GLU A 94 -6.12 -0.63 19.28
N GLU A 95 -5.56 -1.70 19.84
CA GLU A 95 -4.37 -1.63 20.69
C GLU A 95 -3.17 -1.07 19.94
N PHE A 96 -2.95 -1.51 18.70
CA PHE A 96 -1.89 -1.00 17.83
C PHE A 96 -2.08 0.50 17.55
N ILE A 97 -3.31 0.94 17.24
CA ILE A 97 -3.58 2.35 16.95
C ILE A 97 -3.28 3.23 18.18
N ARG A 98 -3.69 2.78 19.38
CA ARG A 98 -3.41 3.50 20.63
C ARG A 98 -1.91 3.59 20.92
N SER A 99 -1.21 2.47 20.81
CA SER A 99 0.24 2.43 20.99
C SER A 99 0.96 3.32 19.96
N ALA A 100 0.49 3.37 18.72
CA ALA A 100 1.05 4.24 17.69
C ALA A 100 0.83 5.73 18.01
N ILE A 101 -0.30 6.11 18.61
CA ILE A 101 -0.56 7.48 19.07
C ILE A 101 0.42 7.84 20.19
N GLU A 102 0.52 7.00 21.23
CA GLU A 102 1.44 7.21 22.37
C GLU A 102 2.89 7.32 21.90
N TYR A 103 3.32 6.42 21.02
CA TYR A 103 4.68 6.44 20.46
C TYR A 103 4.97 7.77 19.73
N ARG A 104 4.00 8.31 18.99
CA ARG A 104 4.17 9.58 18.26
C ARG A 104 4.19 10.81 19.17
N GLU A 105 3.63 10.73 20.36
CA GLU A 105 3.72 11.81 21.35
C GLU A 105 5.13 11.89 21.94
N VAL A 106 5.78 10.74 22.12
CA VAL A 106 7.15 10.62 22.68
C VAL A 106 8.21 10.83 21.60
N ASP A 107 8.10 10.13 20.47
CA ASP A 107 9.04 10.19 19.35
C ASP A 107 8.47 10.98 18.17
N LYS A 108 9.04 12.16 17.97
CA LYS A 108 8.66 13.08 16.90
C LYS A 108 9.55 12.94 15.66
N GLU A 109 10.55 12.07 15.69
CA GLU A 109 11.43 11.88 14.54
C GLU A 109 10.68 11.23 13.36
N LYS A 110 11.09 11.64 12.15
CA LYS A 110 10.56 11.04 10.93
C LYS A 110 11.32 9.73 10.69
N PRO A 111 10.63 8.59 10.55
CA PRO A 111 11.31 7.34 10.26
C PRO A 111 12.05 7.43 8.92
N SER A 112 13.23 6.82 8.87
CA SER A 112 14.02 6.76 7.63
C SER A 112 13.24 6.09 6.50
N LEU A 113 13.23 6.75 5.34
CA LEU A 113 12.65 6.21 4.11
C LEU A 113 13.60 5.25 3.37
N SER A 114 14.79 4.98 3.92
CA SER A 114 15.73 4.05 3.32
C SER A 114 15.14 2.63 3.24
N GLY A 115 15.15 2.06 2.03
CA GLY A 115 14.55 0.75 1.75
C GLY A 115 13.03 0.71 1.90
N THR A 116 12.37 1.86 2.06
CA THR A 116 10.92 1.95 2.27
C THR A 116 10.19 2.10 0.94
N PHE A 117 9.08 1.39 0.81
CA PHE A 117 8.10 1.54 -0.25
C PHE A 117 6.73 1.77 0.39
N MET A 118 6.05 2.82 -0.03
CA MET A 118 4.75 3.22 0.49
C MET A 118 3.67 3.03 -0.55
N ILE A 119 2.55 2.43 -0.16
CA ILE A 119 1.36 2.31 -1.01
C ILE A 119 0.19 3.03 -0.36
N THR A 120 -0.46 3.88 -1.14
CA THR A 120 -1.75 4.48 -0.78
C THR A 120 -2.80 4.09 -1.82
N ALA A 121 -4.05 3.89 -1.39
CA ALA A 121 -5.12 3.44 -2.26
C ALA A 121 -6.34 4.36 -2.11
N TRP A 122 -6.76 4.94 -3.23
CA TRP A 122 -7.93 5.81 -3.33
C TRP A 122 -9.10 5.11 -4.03
N THR A 123 -8.99 3.80 -4.25
CA THR A 123 -10.00 2.98 -4.93
C THR A 123 -11.38 2.99 -4.26
N ARG A 124 -11.46 3.36 -2.98
CA ARG A 124 -12.70 3.48 -2.20
C ARG A 124 -13.17 4.91 -1.99
N LEU A 125 -12.41 5.90 -2.45
CA LEU A 125 -12.82 7.30 -2.37
C LEU A 125 -13.78 7.60 -3.52
N ALA A 126 -14.88 8.30 -3.23
CA ALA A 126 -15.97 8.54 -4.17
C ALA A 126 -15.66 9.59 -5.27
N PHE A 127 -14.38 9.78 -5.61
CA PHE A 127 -13.94 10.79 -6.58
C PHE A 127 -14.51 10.55 -7.98
N ASN A 128 -14.76 9.29 -8.35
CA ASN A 128 -15.32 8.93 -9.66
C ASN A 128 -16.86 8.93 -9.70
N LYS A 129 -17.54 9.29 -8.60
CA LYS A 129 -19.01 9.27 -8.47
C LYS A 129 -19.59 10.57 -7.95
N THR A 130 -18.76 11.62 -7.88
CA THR A 130 -19.20 12.91 -7.35
C THR A 130 -19.73 13.77 -8.50
N ASP A 131 -21.05 13.95 -8.55
CA ASP A 131 -21.73 14.82 -9.51
C ASP A 131 -22.15 16.13 -8.84
N PHE A 132 -21.70 17.26 -9.41
CA PHE A 132 -22.02 18.61 -8.94
C PHE A 132 -23.14 19.28 -9.75
N GLY A 133 -23.83 18.53 -10.62
CA GLY A 133 -24.90 19.00 -11.50
C GLY A 133 -24.57 18.93 -13.01
N TRP A 134 -23.40 18.39 -13.37
CA TRP A 134 -22.92 18.29 -14.75
C TRP A 134 -22.58 16.86 -15.19
N GLY A 135 -22.92 15.85 -14.38
CA GLY A 135 -22.60 14.45 -14.61
C GLY A 135 -21.36 13.97 -13.85
N GLU A 136 -21.12 12.67 -13.89
CA GLU A 136 -19.99 12.03 -13.20
C GLU A 136 -18.63 12.37 -13.87
N PRO A 137 -17.53 12.43 -13.10
CA PRO A 137 -16.21 12.73 -13.66
C PRO A 137 -15.72 11.64 -14.61
N THR A 138 -15.24 12.01 -15.79
CA THR A 138 -14.63 11.07 -16.73
C THR A 138 -13.30 10.51 -16.20
N GLN A 139 -12.57 11.30 -15.41
CA GLN A 139 -11.29 10.90 -14.82
C GLN A 139 -11.06 11.59 -13.47
N SER A 140 -10.44 10.87 -12.54
CA SER A 140 -9.94 11.41 -11.27
C SER A 140 -8.56 10.84 -10.97
N GLY A 141 -7.64 11.65 -10.44
CA GLY A 141 -6.30 11.20 -10.10
C GLY A 141 -5.44 12.30 -9.49
N CYS A 142 -4.17 11.99 -9.25
CA CYS A 142 -3.21 12.99 -8.78
C CYS A 142 -2.82 13.96 -9.90
N VAL A 143 -2.57 15.21 -9.52
CA VAL A 143 -2.04 16.25 -10.41
C VAL A 143 -0.62 15.93 -10.86
N THR A 144 0.18 15.33 -9.96
CA THR A 144 1.58 14.96 -10.21
C THR A 144 1.81 13.48 -9.95
N LEU A 145 2.90 12.95 -10.51
CA LEU A 145 3.35 11.61 -10.16
C LEU A 145 3.73 11.53 -8.68
N PRO A 146 3.49 10.39 -8.01
CA PRO A 146 4.01 10.16 -6.67
C PRO A 146 5.54 10.20 -6.64
N GLU A 147 6.09 10.51 -5.46
CA GLU A 147 7.52 10.36 -5.19
C GLU A 147 7.99 8.92 -5.45
N LYS A 148 9.30 8.72 -5.67
CA LYS A 148 9.90 7.43 -6.09
C LYS A 148 9.64 6.27 -5.12
N GLU A 149 9.36 6.60 -3.87
CA GLU A 149 9.07 5.67 -2.79
C GLU A 149 7.57 5.36 -2.68
N VAL A 150 6.70 6.02 -3.46
CA VAL A 150 5.25 5.93 -3.30
C VAL A 150 4.61 5.33 -4.55
N ALA A 151 3.67 4.40 -4.33
CA ALA A 151 2.69 4.00 -5.34
C ALA A 151 1.28 4.39 -4.90
N LEU A 152 0.46 4.75 -5.90
CA LEU A 152 -0.93 5.11 -5.70
C LEU A 152 -1.84 4.19 -6.50
N PHE A 153 -2.81 3.57 -5.83
CA PHE A 153 -3.86 2.80 -6.48
C PHE A 153 -5.12 3.65 -6.66
N LEU A 154 -5.57 3.78 -7.90
CA LEU A 154 -6.77 4.50 -8.30
C LEU A 154 -7.81 3.52 -8.84
N ALA A 155 -9.09 3.89 -8.77
CA ALA A 155 -10.12 3.19 -9.52
C ALA A 155 -9.80 3.28 -11.02
N GLY A 156 -9.76 2.13 -11.68
CA GLY A 156 -9.58 2.05 -13.13
C GLY A 156 -10.92 2.07 -13.86
N SER A 157 -10.89 1.94 -15.18
CA SER A 157 -12.10 1.75 -16.00
C SER A 157 -12.83 0.46 -15.60
N GLY A 158 -14.16 0.54 -15.46
CA GLY A 158 -14.97 -0.60 -15.00
C GLY A 158 -14.61 -1.03 -13.57
N ASN A 159 -14.36 -2.32 -13.38
CA ASN A 159 -13.92 -2.89 -12.08
C ASN A 159 -12.38 -2.98 -11.95
N GLY A 160 -11.64 -2.27 -12.81
CA GLY A 160 -10.18 -2.29 -12.82
C GLY A 160 -9.55 -1.48 -11.69
N THR A 161 -8.26 -1.68 -11.45
CA THR A 161 -7.43 -0.84 -10.58
C THR A 161 -6.21 -0.36 -11.37
N THR A 162 -5.97 0.95 -11.35
CA THR A 162 -4.79 1.56 -11.96
C THR A 162 -3.75 1.79 -10.88
N ALA A 163 -2.53 1.27 -11.06
CA ALA A 163 -1.40 1.52 -10.18
C ALA A 163 -0.46 2.57 -10.81
N LEU A 164 -0.32 3.72 -10.16
CA LEU A 164 0.68 4.73 -10.48
C LEU A 164 1.94 4.45 -9.68
N LEU A 165 3.07 4.29 -10.37
CA LEU A 165 4.36 3.96 -9.78
C LEU A 165 5.47 4.74 -10.47
N GLY A 166 6.25 5.50 -9.69
CA GLY A 166 7.46 6.17 -10.16
C GLY A 166 8.70 5.29 -9.95
N LEU A 167 9.47 5.00 -11.00
CA LEU A 167 10.76 4.32 -10.91
C LEU A 167 11.80 4.99 -11.83
N PRO A 168 13.11 4.80 -11.56
CA PRO A 168 14.16 5.13 -12.53
C PRO A 168 13.90 4.46 -13.89
N VAL A 169 14.24 5.13 -14.99
CA VAL A 169 13.95 4.68 -16.36
C VAL A 169 14.42 3.23 -16.63
N ASN A 170 15.59 2.85 -16.11
CA ASN A 170 16.12 1.50 -16.28
C ASN A 170 15.27 0.43 -15.56
N ALA A 171 14.73 0.76 -14.39
CA ALA A 171 13.82 -0.10 -13.65
C ALA A 171 12.46 -0.17 -14.36
N MET A 172 11.94 0.94 -14.90
CA MET A 172 10.69 0.95 -15.69
C MET A 172 10.77 0.03 -16.91
N LYS A 173 11.89 0.00 -17.63
CA LYS A 173 12.10 -0.92 -18.76
C LYS A 173 11.98 -2.39 -18.34
N SER A 174 12.47 -2.72 -17.16
CA SER A 174 12.40 -4.08 -16.63
C SER A 174 10.96 -4.46 -16.29
N VAL A 175 10.20 -3.53 -15.71
CA VAL A 175 8.77 -3.71 -15.41
C VAL A 175 7.95 -3.92 -16.69
N ASN A 176 8.18 -3.12 -17.73
CA ASN A 176 7.50 -3.25 -19.01
C ASN A 176 7.90 -4.53 -19.76
N GLY A 177 9.09 -5.08 -19.50
CA GLY A 177 9.58 -6.32 -20.09
C GLY A 177 9.00 -7.61 -19.47
N GLY A 178 7.98 -7.52 -18.61
CA GLY A 178 7.27 -8.70 -18.09
C GLY A 178 7.79 -9.26 -16.77
N ILE A 179 8.47 -8.46 -15.94
CA ILE A 179 9.03 -8.88 -14.64
C ILE A 179 7.98 -9.33 -13.59
N TRP A 180 6.71 -9.18 -13.93
CA TRP A 180 5.53 -9.54 -13.14
C TRP A 180 5.40 -11.03 -12.87
N TYR A 181 6.03 -11.85 -13.72
CA TYR A 181 6.12 -13.30 -13.58
C TYR A 181 7.44 -13.68 -12.87
#